data_AF-A0A848F8L1-F1
#
_entry.id   AF-A0A848F8L1-F1
#
_cell.length_a   1.000
_cell.length_b   1.000
_cell.length_c   1.000
_cell.angle_alpha   90.00
_cell.angle_beta   90.00
_cell.angle_gamma   90.00
#
_symmetry.space_group_name_H-M   'P 1'
#
loop_
_entity.id
_entity.type
_entity.pdbx_description
1 polymer ?
#
loop_
_entity_poly.entity_id
_entity_poly.type
_entity_poly.pdbx_seq_one_letter_code
_entity_poly.pdbx_strand_id
1 'polypeptide(L)'
;MKDLQEATEKICELKGSLVALDALITALLQVMPAQARAELSETFERYAEMARTVLLHAPISEHSIAAFERDVQRTSQLLTTPADAS
;
A
#
# COMPACT_ATOMS: atom_id res chain seq x y z
N MET A 1 24.95 -15.97 11.70
CA MET A 1 25.27 -15.32 10.40
C MET A 1 24.36 -15.81 9.27
N LYS A 2 23.99 -17.10 9.22
CA LYS A 2 23.03 -17.64 8.24
C LYS A 2 21.65 -16.97 8.32
N ASP A 3 21.16 -16.69 9.53
CA ASP A 3 19.82 -16.13 9.75
C ASP A 3 19.68 -14.67 9.27
N LEU A 4 20.74 -13.86 9.38
CA LEU A 4 20.72 -12.48 8.91
C LEU A 4 20.77 -12.39 7.37
N GLN A 5 21.52 -13.28 6.74
CA GLN A 5 21.55 -13.38 5.29
C GLN A 5 20.19 -13.83 4.74
N GLU A 6 19.59 -14.87 5.34
CA GLU A 6 18.26 -15.35 4.95
C GLU A 6 17.18 -14.29 5.15
N ALA A 7 17.24 -13.54 6.27
CA ALA A 7 16.35 -12.40 6.47
C ALA A 7 16.53 -11.32 5.39
N THR A 8 17.77 -11.06 4.97
CA THR A 8 18.06 -10.08 3.90
C THR A 8 17.51 -10.54 2.55
N GLU A 9 17.64 -11.83 2.21
CA GLU A 9 17.08 -12.41 0.99
C GLU A 9 15.54 -12.31 0.98
N LYS A 10 14.89 -12.64 2.10
CA LYS A 10 13.43 -12.49 2.27
C LYS A 10 12.97 -11.04 2.15
N ILE A 11 13.75 -10.10 2.68
CA ILE A 11 13.47 -8.67 2.51
C ILE A 11 13.59 -8.26 1.03
N CYS A 12 14.59 -8.76 0.30
CA CYS A 12 14.73 -8.49 -1.13
C CYS A 12 13.56 -9.06 -1.95
N GLU A 13 13.12 -10.29 -1.66
CA GLU A 13 11.93 -10.90 -2.28
C GLU A 13 10.66 -10.07 -2.03
N LEU A 14 10.46 -9.64 -0.77
CA LEU A 14 9.32 -8.82 -0.39
C LEU A 14 9.34 -7.47 -1.11
N LYS A 15 10.50 -6.81 -1.19
CA LYS A 15 10.65 -5.55 -1.93
C LYS A 15 10.30 -5.70 -3.41
N GLY A 16 10.76 -6.79 -4.04
CA GLY A 16 10.41 -7.09 -5.43
C GLY A 16 8.90 -7.23 -5.63
N SER A 17 8.23 -7.96 -4.73
CA SER A 17 6.77 -8.13 -4.75
C SER A 17 6.03 -6.80 -4.58
N LEU A 18 6.48 -5.93 -3.68
CA LEU A 18 5.89 -4.60 -3.47
C LEU A 18 6.03 -3.71 -4.71
N VAL A 19 7.19 -3.72 -5.37
CA VAL A 19 7.40 -2.96 -6.62
C VAL A 19 6.49 -3.47 -7.74
N ALA A 20 6.31 -4.78 -7.85
CA ALA A 20 5.40 -5.36 -8.85
C ALA A 20 3.93 -4.96 -8.61
N LEU A 21 3.50 -4.95 -7.35
CA LEU A 21 2.15 -4.49 -6.98
C LEU A 21 1.97 -3.00 -7.24
N ASP A 22 2.96 -2.18 -6.92
CA ASP A 22 2.94 -0.73 -7.19
C ASP A 22 2.77 -0.46 -8.70
N ALA A 23 3.57 -1.13 -9.54
CA ALA A 23 3.47 -1.01 -11.00
C ALA A 23 2.09 -1.43 -11.54
N LEU A 24 1.51 -2.52 -11.01
CA LEU A 24 0.17 -2.96 -11.40
C LEU A 24 -0.90 -1.94 -10.98
N ILE A 25 -0.84 -1.43 -9.75
CA ILE A 25 -1.80 -0.44 -9.25
C ILE A 25 -1.73 0.84 -10.09
N THR A 26 -0.53 1.34 -10.40
CA THR A 26 -0.36 2.50 -11.28
C THR A 26 -0.99 2.26 -12.66
N ALA A 27 -0.73 1.11 -13.29
CA ALA A 27 -1.31 0.77 -14.59
C ALA A 27 -2.85 0.70 -14.54
N LEU A 28 -3.41 0.11 -13.47
CA LEU A 28 -4.86 0.05 -13.26
C LEU A 28 -5.46 1.45 -13.09
N LEU A 29 -4.82 2.33 -12.32
CA LEU A 29 -5.30 3.69 -12.09
C LEU A 29 -5.26 4.55 -13.36
N GLN A 30 -4.28 4.34 -14.25
CA GLN A 30 -4.18 5.06 -15.52
C GLN A 30 -5.34 4.76 -16.49
N VAL A 31 -5.87 3.54 -16.47
CA VAL A 31 -6.96 3.12 -17.36
C VAL A 31 -8.34 3.25 -16.71
N MET A 32 -8.41 3.61 -15.42
CA MET A 32 -9.65 3.66 -14.65
C MET A 32 -10.44 4.95 -14.94
N PRO A 33 -11.76 4.86 -15.17
CA PRO A 33 -12.61 6.05 -15.26
C PRO A 33 -12.59 6.87 -13.97
N ALA A 34 -12.68 8.20 -14.08
CA ALA A 34 -12.63 9.10 -12.93
C ALA A 34 -13.65 8.78 -11.83
N GLN A 35 -14.88 8.40 -12.21
CA GLN A 35 -15.93 8.00 -11.27
C GLN A 35 -15.55 6.75 -10.46
N ALA A 36 -15.02 5.72 -11.12
CA ALA A 36 -14.58 4.50 -10.47
C ALA A 36 -13.36 4.75 -9.56
N ARG A 37 -12.49 5.70 -9.94
CA ARG A 37 -11.35 6.11 -9.11
C ARG A 37 -11.78 6.82 -7.83
N ALA A 38 -12.83 7.65 -7.89
CA ALA A 38 -13.42 8.26 -6.71
C ALA A 38 -14.03 7.21 -5.76
N GLU A 39 -14.79 6.26 -6.29
CA GLU A 39 -15.36 5.14 -5.51
C GLU A 39 -14.28 4.25 -4.89
N LEU A 40 -13.18 4.03 -5.61
CA LEU A 40 -12.01 3.32 -5.09
C LEU A 40 -11.38 4.08 -3.92
N SER A 41 -11.26 5.41 -3.99
CA SER A 41 -10.71 6.23 -2.91
C SER A 41 -11.53 6.09 -1.62
N GLU A 42 -12.85 6.19 -1.70
CA GLU A 42 -13.73 6.03 -0.54
C GLU A 42 -13.69 4.61 0.02
N THR A 43 -13.63 3.62 -0.88
CA THR A 43 -13.56 2.21 -0.49
C THR A 43 -12.24 1.91 0.20
N PHE A 44 -11.13 2.39 -0.37
CA PHE A 44 -9.80 2.21 0.20
C PHE A 44 -9.71 2.76 1.63
N GLU A 45 -10.24 3.96 1.90
CA GLU A 45 -10.22 4.53 3.25
C GLU A 45 -11.00 3.67 4.26
N ARG A 46 -12.16 3.13 3.88
CA ARG A 46 -12.92 2.20 4.75
C ARG A 46 -12.11 0.94 5.07
N TYR A 47 -11.48 0.34 4.07
CA TYR A 47 -10.65 -0.86 4.29
C TYR A 47 -9.39 -0.55 5.10
N ALA A 48 -8.79 0.63 4.91
CA ALA A 48 -7.67 1.10 5.73
C ALA A 48 -8.09 1.25 7.19
N GLU A 49 -9.25 1.82 7.47
CA GLU A 49 -9.76 1.94 8.84
C GLU A 49 -10.04 0.59 9.51
N MET A 50 -10.62 -0.35 8.75
CA MET A 50 -10.78 -1.73 9.23
C MET A 50 -9.42 -2.37 9.55
N ALA A 51 -8.42 -2.16 8.69
CA ALA A 51 -7.08 -2.66 8.93
C ALA A 51 -6.43 -2.01 10.17
N ARG A 52 -6.59 -0.70 10.38
CA ARG A 52 -6.13 -0.01 11.61
C ARG A 52 -6.67 -0.67 12.87
N THR A 53 -7.97 -0.95 12.88
CA THR A 53 -8.62 -1.64 14.00
C THR A 53 -7.99 -3.01 14.25
N VAL A 54 -7.72 -3.79 13.20
CA VAL A 54 -7.03 -5.09 13.33
C VAL A 54 -5.62 -4.92 13.87
N LEU A 55 -4.86 -3.94 13.36
CA LEU A 55 -3.49 -3.67 13.79
C LEU A 55 -3.40 -3.27 15.28
N LEU A 56 -4.40 -2.55 15.80
CA LEU A 56 -4.49 -2.20 17.24
C LEU A 56 -4.61 -3.42 18.16
N HIS A 57 -5.10 -4.55 17.64
CA HIS A 57 -5.36 -5.77 18.42
C HIS A 57 -4.45 -6.94 18.07
N ALA A 58 -3.53 -6.77 17.12
CA ALA A 58 -2.58 -7.79 16.72
C ALA A 58 -1.22 -7.61 17.44
N PRO A 59 -0.49 -8.70 17.75
CA PRO A 59 0.89 -8.62 18.23
C PRO A 59 1.83 -8.23 17.08
N ILE A 60 1.73 -6.98 16.62
CA ILE A 60 2.47 -6.41 15.49
C ILE A 60 3.45 -5.34 15.98
N SER A 61 4.58 -5.22 15.30
CA SER A 61 5.59 -4.20 15.63
C SER A 61 5.13 -2.78 15.30
N GLU A 62 5.55 -1.80 16.10
CA GLU A 62 5.29 -0.38 15.82
C GLU A 62 5.83 0.06 14.45
N HIS A 63 6.94 -0.53 14.00
CA HIS A 63 7.50 -0.27 12.67
C HIS A 63 6.55 -0.67 11.55
N SER A 64 5.84 -1.79 11.70
CA SER A 64 4.83 -2.24 10.74
C SER A 64 3.61 -1.33 10.73
N ILE A 65 3.15 -0.86 11.90
CA ILE A 65 2.04 0.10 12.01
C ILE A 65 2.43 1.43 11.35
N ALA A 66 3.62 1.94 11.65
CA ALA A 66 4.11 3.18 11.05
C ALA A 66 4.31 3.06 9.53
N ALA A 67 4.76 1.90 9.04
CA ALA A 67 4.85 1.64 7.60
C ALA A 67 3.47 1.62 6.95
N PHE A 68 2.51 0.92 7.56
CA PHE A 68 1.12 0.90 7.11
C PHE A 68 0.53 2.31 6.98
N GLU A 69 0.64 3.16 8.00
CA GLU A 69 0.07 4.52 7.92
C GLU A 69 0.72 5.37 6.83
N ARG A 70 2.05 5.29 6.67
CA ARG A 70 2.75 5.98 5.58
C ARG A 70 2.26 5.53 4.21
N ASP A 71 2.06 4.22 4.03
CA ASP A 71 1.61 3.67 2.74
C ASP A 71 0.13 3.94 2.46
N VAL A 72 -0.73 3.98 3.49
CA VAL A 72 -2.12 4.44 3.35
C VAL A 72 -2.14 5.90 2.90
N GLN A 73 -1.38 6.77 3.55
CA GLN A 73 -1.29 8.18 3.17
C GLN A 73 -0.79 8.35 1.73
N ARG A 74 0.27 7.64 1.34
CA ARG A 74 0.82 7.62 -0.02
C ARG A 74 -0.23 7.18 -1.04
N THR A 75 -0.97 6.11 -0.74
CA THR A 75 -1.99 5.56 -1.63
C THR A 75 -3.16 6.53 -1.78
N SER A 76 -3.63 7.17 -0.70
CA SER A 76 -4.71 8.17 -0.78
C SER A 76 -4.32 9.39 -1.64
N GLN A 77 -3.05 9.79 -1.62
CA GLN A 77 -2.53 10.83 -2.52
C GLN A 77 -2.53 10.37 -3.98
N LEU A 78 -2.13 9.12 -4.23
CA LEU A 78 -2.18 8.54 -5.58
C LEU A 78 -3.61 8.48 -6.10
N LEU A 79 -4.60 8.11 -5.27
CA LEU A 79 -5.99 8.01 -5.72
C LEU A 79 -6.63 9.37 -6.04
N THR A 80 -6.16 10.44 -5.40
CA THR A 80 -6.71 11.81 -5.55
C THR A 80 -6.00 12.65 -6.62
N THR A 81 -4.84 12.23 -7.13
CA THR A 81 -4.09 12.95 -8.17
C THR A 81 -4.76 12.77 -9.55
N PRO A 82 -5.16 13.84 -10.28
CA PRO A 82 -5.80 13.71 -11.59
C PRO A 82 -4.91 12.97 -12.60
N ALA A 83 -5.50 12.14 -13.46
CA ALA A 83 -4.75 11.38 -14.49
C ALA A 83 -4.04 12.27 -15.52
N ASP A 84 -4.44 13.54 -15.65
CA ASP A 84 -3.92 14.50 -16.64
C ASP A 84 -2.77 15.38 -16.12
N ALA A 85 -2.16 15.06 -14.97
CA ALA A 85 -1.07 15.82 -14.37
C ALA A 85 0.33 15.28 -14.71
N SER A 86 0.51 14.64 -15.87
CA SER A 86 1.81 14.12 -16.36
C SER A 86 2.08 14.52 -17.80
#